data_AF-A0A7J4PEH7-F1
#
_entry.id   AF-A0A7J4PEH7-F1
#
_cell.length_a   1.000
_cell.length_b   1.000
_cell.length_c   1.000
_cell.angle_alpha   90.00
_cell.angle_beta   90.00
_cell.angle_gamma   90.00
#
_symmetry.space_group_name_H-M   'P 1'
#
loop_
_entity.id
_entity.type
_entity.pdbx_description
1 polymer ?
#
loop_
_entity_poly.entity_id
_entity_poly.type
_entity_poly.pdbx_seq_one_letter_code
_entity_poly.pdbx_strand_id
1 'polypeptide(L)' 'MASAFPAMNTYDVAILTITTGGRLGNVGDRLRVDGKVYSEAGTPTIFRFTTPSSVPHKVFDLM' A
#
# COMPACT_ATOMS: atom_id res chain seq x y z
N MET A 1 17.65 24.15 -6.89
CA MET A 1 17.91 22.71 -6.69
C MET A 1 16.80 21.96 -7.42
N ALA A 2 17.13 21.18 -8.45
CA ALA A 2 16.12 20.39 -9.14
C ALA A 2 15.67 19.26 -8.21
N SER A 3 14.37 19.17 -7.90
CA SER A 3 13.84 17.97 -7.26
C SER A 3 14.02 16.82 -8.25
N ALA A 4 14.82 15.81 -7.89
CA ALA A 4 14.81 14.56 -8.63
C ALA A 4 13.39 14.02 -8.59
N PHE A 5 12.74 13.91 -9.76
CA PHE A 5 11.46 13.23 -9.84
C PHE A 5 11.69 11.76 -9.46
N PRO A 6 10.86 11.17 -8.59
CA PRO A 6 11.00 9.77 -8.24
C PRO A 6 10.80 8.93 -9.49
N ALA A 7 11.89 8.32 -9.96
CA ALA A 7 11.92 7.39 -11.08
C ALA A 7 12.51 6.07 -10.58
N MET A 8 11.85 4.97 -10.93
CA MET A 8 12.34 3.62 -10.62
C MET A 8 12.93 2.99 -11.87
N ASN A 9 14.07 2.34 -11.70
CA ASN A 9 14.70 1.51 -12.72
C ASN A 9 14.49 0.02 -12.40
N THR A 10 14.95 -0.84 -13.31
CA THR A 10 14.95 -2.28 -13.10
C THR A 10 15.69 -2.63 -11.81
N TYR A 11 15.06 -3.45 -10.97
CA TYR A 11 15.53 -3.91 -9.65
C TYR A 11 15.41 -2.91 -8.49
N ASP A 12 14.95 -1.68 -8.73
CA ASP A 12 14.64 -0.78 -7.63
C ASP A 12 13.40 -1.27 -6.85
N VAL A 13 13.44 -1.11 -5.53
CA VAL A 13 12.32 -1.39 -4.64
C VAL A 13 11.85 -0.08 -4.04
N ALA A 14 10.60 0.28 -4.31
CA ALA A 14 9.94 1.43 -3.70
C ALA A 14 8.95 0.97 -2.62
N ILE A 15 8.84 1.76 -1.55
CA ILE A 15 7.86 1.57 -0.49
C ILE A 15 6.83 2.69 -0.61
N LEU A 16 5.57 2.32 -0.79
CA LEU A 16 4.45 3.25 -0.77
C LEU A 16 3.83 3.26 0.64
N THR A 17 3.97 4.37 1.35
CA THR A 17 3.32 4.57 2.65
C THR A 17 1.96 5.23 2.46
N ILE A 18 0.89 4.57 2.90
CA ILE A 18 -0.48 5.07 2.79
C ILE A 18 -1.05 5.26 4.20
N THR A 19 -1.51 6.47 4.50
CA THR A 19 -2.24 6.76 5.75
C THR A 19 -3.73 6.65 5.52
N THR A 20 -4.39 5.74 6.23
CA THR A 20 -5.84 5.47 6.09
C THR A 20 -6.69 6.31 7.05
N GLY A 21 -6.17 6.63 8.23
CA GLY A 21 -6.82 7.49 9.24
C GLY A 21 -7.08 8.90 8.70
N GLY A 22 -8.26 9.09 8.10
CA GLY A 22 -8.62 10.28 7.34
C GLY A 22 -9.78 9.96 6.40
N ARG A 23 -9.66 10.34 5.12
CA ARG A 23 -10.73 10.18 4.11
C ARG A 23 -11.11 8.72 3.82
N LEU A 24 -10.23 7.76 4.07
CA LEU A 24 -10.47 6.34 3.81
C LEU A 24 -11.10 5.61 5.01
N GLY A 25 -11.23 6.28 6.14
CA GLY A 25 -11.66 5.66 7.40
C GLY A 25 -10.59 4.77 8.03
N ASN A 26 -10.87 4.32 9.24
CA ASN A 26 -9.96 3.41 9.95
C ASN A 26 -10.06 2.00 9.34
N VAL A 27 -8.91 1.36 9.16
CA VAL A 27 -8.84 -0.06 8.81
C VAL A 27 -9.05 -0.87 10.09
N GLY A 28 -10.23 -1.47 10.22
CA GLY A 28 -10.61 -2.30 11.36
C GLY A 28 -10.28 -3.78 11.18
N ASP A 29 -10.71 -4.60 12.15
CA ASP A 29 -10.55 -6.06 12.12
C ASP A 29 -11.47 -6.72 11.07
N ARG A 30 -11.01 -7.84 10.49
CA ARG A 30 -11.72 -8.62 9.45
C ARG A 30 -12.17 -7.80 8.23
N LEU A 31 -11.47 -6.71 7.94
CA LEU A 31 -11.74 -5.86 6.80
C LEU A 31 -10.98 -6.38 5.59
N ARG A 32 -11.69 -6.56 4.48
CA ARG A 32 -11.09 -6.85 3.19
C ARG A 32 -10.68 -5.56 2.50
N VAL A 33 -9.42 -5.50 2.06
CA VAL A 33 -8.86 -4.39 1.29
C VAL A 33 -8.40 -4.92 -0.06
N ASP A 34 -8.86 -4.25 -1.11
CA ASP A 34 -8.58 -4.54 -2.50
C ASP A 34 -8.05 -3.26 -3.15
N GLY A 35 -6.93 -3.34 -3.86
CA GLY A 35 -6.37 -2.17 -4.52
C GLY A 35 -5.46 -2.49 -5.70
N LYS A 36 -5.18 -1.44 -6.46
CA LYS A 36 -4.30 -1.46 -7.62
C LYS A 36 -3.40 -0.25 -7.59
N VAL A 37 -2.13 -0.44 -7.91
CA VAL A 37 -1.15 0.62 -8.11
C VAL A 37 -0.95 0.77 -9.62
N TYR A 38 -1.29 1.95 -10.14
CA TYR A 38 -1.16 2.28 -11.54
C TYR A 38 0.13 3.06 -11.78
N SER A 39 0.91 2.64 -12.78
CA SER A 39 1.92 3.47 -13.42
C SER A 39 1.32 4.21 -14.61
N GLU A 40 1.99 5.25 -15.08
CA GLU A 40 1.57 6.00 -16.28
C GLU A 40 1.50 5.08 -17.52
N ALA A 41 2.43 4.13 -17.62
CA ALA A 41 2.45 3.09 -18.64
C ALA A 41 2.73 1.73 -18.00
N GLY A 42 2.08 0.69 -18.52
CA GLY A 42 2.29 -0.71 -18.09
C GLY A 42 1.11 -1.33 -17.36
N THR A 43 1.31 -2.55 -16.88
CA THR A 43 0.29 -3.33 -16.19
C THR A 43 0.25 -2.96 -14.71
N PRO A 44 -0.93 -2.65 -14.13
CA PRO A 44 -1.04 -2.32 -12.72
C PRO A 44 -0.64 -3.49 -11.80
N THR A 45 0.03 -3.17 -10.70
CA THR A 45 0.25 -4.11 -9.60
C THR A 45 -1.01 -4.20 -8.75
N ILE A 46 -1.46 -5.41 -8.44
CA ILE A 46 -2.65 -5.65 -7.63
C ILE A 46 -2.20 -6.03 -6.21
N PHE A 47 -2.84 -5.46 -5.20
CA PHE A 47 -2.69 -5.90 -3.80
C PHE A 47 -4.06 -6.22 -3.21
N ARG A 48 -4.10 -7.28 -2.39
CA ARG A 48 -5.31 -7.74 -1.74
C ARG A 48 -4.94 -8.39 -0.42
N PHE A 49 -5.55 -7.92 0.66
CA PHE A 49 -5.39 -8.54 1.97
C PHE A 49 -6.70 -8.46 2.75
N THR A 50 -6.82 -9.32 3.76
CA THR A 50 -7.88 -9.24 4.77
C THR A 50 -7.21 -9.04 6.12
N THR A 51 -7.59 -8.00 6.85
CA THR A 51 -7.03 -7.79 8.18
C THR A 51 -7.43 -8.92 9.13
N PRO A 52 -6.56 -9.27 10.09
CA PRO A 52 -6.88 -10.30 11.06
C PRO A 52 -8.10 -9.92 11.91
N SER A 53 -8.63 -10.91 12.62
CA SER A 53 -9.78 -10.72 13.52
C SER A 53 -9.50 -9.95 14.79
N SER A 54 -8.22 -9.71 15.06
CA SER A 54 -7.70 -9.00 16.20
C SER A 54 -6.28 -8.57 15.85
N VAL A 55 -5.89 -7.37 16.24
CA VAL A 55 -4.54 -6.88 16.03
C VAL A 55 -3.72 -7.04 17.31
N PRO A 56 -2.89 -8.10 17.45
CA PRO A 56 -2.08 -8.30 18.66
C PRO A 56 -0.88 -7.34 18.75
N HIS A 57 -0.48 -6.73 17.64
CA HIS A 57 0.74 -5.93 17.51
C HIS A 57 0.51 -4.63 16.72
N LYS A 58 1.34 -3.61 16.95
CA LYS A 58 1.26 -2.33 16.22
C LYS A 58 1.65 -2.43 14.74
N VAL A 59 2.44 -3.45 14.39
CA VAL A 59 2.85 -3.77 13.01
C VAL A 59 2.58 -5.26 12.81
N PHE A 60 1.94 -5.59 11.70
CA PHE A 60 1.62 -6.96 11.33
C PHE A 60 1.71 -7.09 9.81
N ASP A 61 2.14 -8.27 9.39
CA ASP A 61 2.22 -8.62 7.98
C ASP A 61 0.84 -9.02 7.46
N LEU A 62 0.56 -8.65 6.21
CA LEU A 62 -0.73 -8.82 5.55
C LEU A 62 -0.62 -9.57 4.23
N MET A 63 0.60 -9.73 3.69
CA MET A 63 0.90 -10.45 2.46
C MET A 63 2.40 -10.72 2.31
#